data_AF-A0A3S2AX36-F1
#
_entry.id   AF-A0A3S2AX36-F1
#
_cell.length_a   1.000
_cell.length_b   1.000
_cell.length_c   1.000
_cell.angle_alpha   90.00
_cell.angle_beta   90.00
_cell.angle_gamma   90.00
#
_symmetry.space_group_name_H-M   'P 1'
#
loop_
_entity.id
_entity.type
_entity.pdbx_description
1 polymer ?
#
loop_
_entity_poly.entity_id
_entity_poly.type
_entity_poly.pdbx_seq_one_letter_code
_entity_poly.pdbx_strand_id
1 'polypeptide(L)'
;MKRALGGLLLFGINREQAAVAIGVSPTTFDQMVADGRMPQPRMPSKERYVWDVEELAEAFRRLPHRNSKLDGVSSSDNPWDRR
;
A
#
# COMPACT_ATOMS: atom_id res chain seq x y z
N MET A 1 -9.14 -17.44 -15.49
CA MET A 1 -10.16 -16.42 -15.17
C MET A 1 -9.56 -15.41 -14.20
N LYS A 2 -8.89 -14.36 -14.70
CA LYS A 2 -8.47 -13.20 -13.89
C LYS A 2 -9.54 -12.15 -14.07
N ARG A 3 -10.36 -11.90 -13.05
CA ARG A 3 -11.26 -10.75 -13.07
C ARG A 3 -10.38 -9.51 -12.95
N ALA A 4 -10.13 -8.85 -14.07
CA ALA A 4 -9.78 -7.45 -14.04
C ALA A 4 -10.92 -6.74 -13.32
N LEU A 5 -10.62 -6.14 -12.16
CA LEU A 5 -11.44 -5.06 -11.62
C LEU A 5 -11.32 -3.92 -12.63
N GLY A 6 -12.18 -3.97 -13.65
CA GLY A 6 -12.28 -2.94 -14.66
C GLY A 6 -12.62 -1.62 -13.97
N GLY A 7 -11.65 -0.72 -13.97
CA GLY A 7 -11.84 0.70 -14.21
C GLY A 7 -13.07 1.37 -13.61
N LEU A 8 -13.15 1.43 -12.28
CA LEU A 8 -13.68 2.62 -11.66
C LEU A 8 -12.46 3.41 -11.19
N LEU A 9 -12.15 4.48 -11.94
CA LEU A 9 -11.17 5.52 -11.61
C LEU A 9 -11.66 6.28 -10.37
N LEU A 10 -11.78 5.59 -9.23
CA LEU A 10 -12.05 6.22 -7.94
C LEU A 10 -10.75 6.88 -7.52
N PHE A 11 -10.59 8.15 -7.88
CA PHE A 11 -9.46 8.94 -7.40
C PHE A 11 -9.51 9.11 -5.88
N GLY A 12 -10.71 9.16 -5.29
CA GLY A 12 -10.89 9.42 -3.87
C GLY A 12 -11.74 8.37 -3.16
N ILE A 13 -11.27 7.88 -2.02
CA ILE A 13 -12.02 6.98 -1.12
C ILE A 13 -12.07 7.52 0.31
N ASN A 14 -13.12 7.17 1.05
CA ASN A 14 -13.25 7.55 2.46
C ASN A 14 -12.39 6.68 3.38
N ARG A 15 -12.33 7.05 4.67
CA ARG A 15 -11.56 6.34 5.71
C ARG A 15 -11.84 4.83 5.77
N GLU A 16 -13.11 4.45 5.77
CA GLU A 16 -13.53 3.04 5.87
C GLU A 16 -13.08 2.25 4.65
N GLN A 17 -13.25 2.83 3.46
CA GLN A 17 -12.81 2.25 2.20
C GLN A 17 -11.28 2.13 2.13
N ALA A 18 -10.54 3.13 2.62
CA ALA A 18 -9.08 3.09 2.65
C ALA A 18 -8.56 1.97 3.58
N ALA A 19 -9.16 1.83 4.76
CA ALA A 19 -8.84 0.75 5.69
C ALA A 19 -9.13 -0.64 5.07
N VAL A 20 -10.29 -0.80 4.42
CA VAL A 20 -10.65 -2.04 3.71
C VAL A 20 -9.69 -2.31 2.55
N ALA A 21 -9.29 -1.29 1.79
CA ALA A 21 -8.40 -1.44 0.63
C ALA A 21 -7.03 -2.02 1.00
N ILE A 22 -6.50 -1.69 2.18
CA ILE A 22 -5.23 -2.24 2.68
C ILE A 22 -5.42 -3.40 3.68
N GLY A 23 -6.66 -3.83 3.91
CA GLY A 23 -6.98 -4.99 4.74
C GLY A 23 -6.80 -4.81 6.24
N VAL A 24 -7.04 -3.62 6.79
CA VAL A 24 -6.91 -3.32 8.23
C VAL A 24 -8.18 -2.73 8.84
N SER A 25 -8.24 -2.68 10.17
CA SER A 25 -9.33 -1.96 10.85
C SER A 25 -9.20 -0.44 10.67
N PRO A 26 -10.29 0.33 10.74
CA PRO A 26 -10.22 1.79 10.58
C PRO A 26 -9.35 2.47 11.65
N THR A 27 -9.36 1.96 12.89
CA THR A 27 -8.50 2.46 13.97
C THR A 27 -7.02 2.16 13.68
N THR A 28 -6.71 0.98 13.14
CA THR A 28 -5.35 0.65 12.70
C THR A 28 -4.90 1.56 11.55
N PHE A 29 -5.80 1.86 10.62
CA PHE A 29 -5.52 2.79 9.52
C PHE A 29 -5.18 4.18 10.04
N ASP A 30 -5.94 4.72 10.98
CA ASP A 30 -5.64 6.03 11.60
C ASP A 30 -4.26 6.06 12.26
N GLN A 31 -3.89 4.97 12.96
CA GLN A 31 -2.55 4.83 13.54
C GLN A 31 -1.47 4.82 12.45
N MET A 32 -1.70 4.11 11.35
CA MET A 32 -0.76 4.11 10.23
C MET A 32 -0.59 5.49 9.58
N VAL A 33 -1.66 6.28 9.49
CA VAL A 33 -1.61 7.67 9.01
C VAL A 33 -0.85 8.56 10.00
N ALA A 34 -1.13 8.43 11.30
CA ALA A 34 -0.44 9.17 12.35
C ALA A 34 1.07 8.85 12.42
N ASP A 35 1.43 7.59 12.22
CA ASP A 35 2.82 7.11 12.18
C ASP A 35 3.55 7.47 10.87
N GLY A 36 2.86 8.08 9.89
CA GLY A 36 3.43 8.40 8.58
C GLY A 36 3.66 7.19 7.67
N ARG A 37 3.08 6.02 8.01
CA ARG A 37 3.12 4.81 7.19
C ARG A 37 2.12 4.86 6.03
N MET A 38 1.05 5.65 6.17
CA MET A 38 0.04 5.92 5.15
C MET A 38 -0.07 7.44 4.90
N PRO A 39 -0.53 7.88 3.72
CA PRO A 39 -0.62 9.30 3.40
C PRO A 39 -1.69 10.01 4.25
N GLN A 40 -1.48 11.31 4.46
CA GLN A 40 -2.47 12.19 5.08
C GLN A 40 -3.68 12.37 4.15
N PRO A 41 -4.90 12.50 4.68
CA PRO A 41 -6.08 12.70 3.85
C PRO A 41 -6.06 14.04 3.15
N ARG A 42 -6.67 14.08 1.97
CA ARG A 42 -7.10 15.31 1.31
C ARG A 42 -8.41 15.79 1.95
N MET A 43 -8.58 17.11 2.02
CA MET A 43 -9.74 17.76 2.63
C MET A 43 -10.58 18.46 1.56
N PRO A 44 -11.48 17.75 0.84
CA PRO A 44 -12.37 18.39 -0.13
C PRO A 44 -13.38 19.36 0.53
N SER A 45 -13.64 19.21 1.82
CA SER A 45 -14.43 20.13 2.62
C SER A 45 -13.94 20.13 4.08
N LYS A 46 -14.49 21.03 4.91
CA LYS A 46 -14.09 21.18 6.33
C LYS A 46 -14.31 19.91 7.17
N GLU A 47 -15.23 19.03 6.78
CA GLU A 47 -15.68 17.89 7.60
C GLU A 47 -15.46 16.53 6.92
N ARG A 48 -14.81 16.51 5.76
CA ARG A 48 -14.62 15.29 4.98
C ARG A 48 -13.17 15.07 4.66
N TYR A 49 -12.75 13.82 4.85
CA TYR A 49 -11.43 13.32 4.53
C TYR A 49 -11.55 12.29 3.43
N VAL A 50 -10.71 12.44 2.41
CA VAL A 50 -10.66 11.56 1.25
C VAL A 50 -9.20 11.21 0.98
N TRP A 51 -8.93 9.94 0.74
CA TRP A 51 -7.60 9.45 0.37
C TRP A 51 -7.54 9.20 -1.12
N ASP A 52 -6.42 9.59 -1.70
CA ASP A 52 -6.10 9.27 -3.07
C ASP A 52 -5.74 7.79 -3.19
N VAL A 53 -6.40 7.07 -4.10
CA VAL A 53 -6.18 5.62 -4.26
C VAL A 53 -4.78 5.33 -4.77
N GLU A 54 -4.21 6.19 -5.62
CA GLU A 54 -2.86 6.01 -6.15
C GLU A 54 -1.82 6.24 -5.06
N GLU A 55 -1.96 7.33 -4.28
CA GLU A 55 -1.07 7.62 -3.14
C GLU A 55 -1.11 6.49 -2.09
N LEU A 56 -2.32 5.98 -1.80
CA LEU A 56 -2.50 4.88 -0.86
C LEU A 56 -1.83 3.59 -1.36
N ALA A 57 -2.02 3.24 -2.63
CA ALA A 57 -1.40 2.06 -3.24
C ALA A 57 0.13 2.18 -3.26
N GLU A 58 0.66 3.37 -3.55
CA GLU A 58 2.09 3.63 -3.57
C GLU A 58 2.70 3.53 -2.16
N ALA A 59 2.06 4.13 -1.16
CA ALA A 59 2.48 4.04 0.25
C ALA A 59 2.44 2.59 0.75
N PHE A 60 1.39 1.84 0.42
CA PHE A 60 1.29 0.43 0.76
C PHE A 60 2.45 -0.40 0.20
N ARG A 61 2.82 -0.19 -1.07
CA ARG A 61 3.96 -0.89 -1.70
C ARG A 61 5.31 -0.56 -1.06
N ARG A 62 5.44 0.58 -0.40
CA ARG A 62 6.66 1.00 0.33
C ARG A 62 6.75 0.42 1.74
N LEU A 63 5.68 -0.18 2.27
CA LEU A 63 5.70 -0.74 3.61
C LEU A 63 6.80 -1.82 3.72
N PRO A 64 7.55 -1.85 4.83
CA PRO A 64 8.56 -2.87 5.03
C PRO A 64 7.90 -4.25 5.12
N HIS A 65 8.50 -5.23 4.44
CA HIS A 65 8.15 -6.63 4.67
C HIS A 65 8.60 -7.03 6.07
N ARG A 66 7.78 -7.82 6.78
CA ARG A 66 8.07 -8.33 8.14
C ARG A 66 9.48 -8.93 8.25
N ASN A 67 9.95 -9.58 7.18
CA ASN A 67 11.27 -10.18 7.07
C ASN A 67 11.96 -9.69 5.79
N SER A 68 12.35 -8.42 5.66
CA SER A 68 13.08 -7.89 4.49
C SER A 68 14.51 -8.45 4.29
N LYS A 69 14.69 -9.76 4.53
CA LYS A 69 15.70 -10.62 3.94
C LYS A 69 15.05 -11.53 2.89
N LEU A 70 14.38 -10.96 1.90
CA LEU A 70 13.87 -11.64 0.70
C LEU A 70 13.81 -10.52 -0.36
N ASP A 71 14.53 -10.46 -1.47
CA ASP A 71 15.28 -11.45 -2.24
C ASP A 71 16.50 -10.75 -2.85
N GLY A 72 17.58 -10.63 -2.09
CA GLY A 72 18.84 -10.04 -2.55
C GLY A 72 19.83 -11.14 -2.86
N VAL A 73 19.85 -11.58 -4.12
CA VAL A 73 20.97 -12.27 -4.81
C VAL A 73 21.76 -13.22 -3.91
N SER A 74 21.49 -14.53 -3.99
CA SER A 74 22.53 -15.50 -3.66
C SER A 74 23.76 -15.05 -4.42
N SER A 75 24.80 -14.62 -3.69
CA SER A 75 26.10 -14.29 -4.23
C SER A 75 26.43 -15.25 -5.35
N SER A 76 26.94 -14.70 -6.44
CA SER A 76 27.37 -15.31 -7.69
C SER A 76 28.37 -16.46 -7.51
N ASP A 77 27.97 -17.52 -6.82
CA ASP A 77 28.60 -18.82 -6.76
C ASP A 77 27.61 -19.81 -7.40
N ASN A 78 27.27 -19.56 -8.67
CA ASN A 78 26.60 -20.56 -9.48
C ASN A 78 27.63 -21.67 -9.78
N PRO A 79 27.47 -22.89 -9.22
CA PRO A 79 28.47 -23.95 -9.37
C PRO A 79 28.60 -24.48 -10.81
N TRP A 80 27.70 -24.06 -11.71
CA TRP A 80 27.71 -24.41 -13.14
C TRP A 80 28.51 -23.45 -14.02
N ASP A 81 28.90 -22.26 -13.52
CA ASP A 81 29.73 -21.29 -14.26
C ASP A 81 31.23 -21.68 -14.24
N ARG A 82 31.58 -22.75 -13.51
CA ARG A 82 32.89 -23.40 -13.55
C ARG A 82 32.85 -24.57 -14.55
N ARG A 83 32.89 -24.30 -15.85
CA ARG A 83 33.31 -25.32 -16.83
C ARG A 83 33.81 -24.76 -18.15
#